data_AF-A0A6M0IHV0-F1
#
_entry.id   AF-A0A6M0IHV0-F1
#
_cell.length_a   1.000
_cell.length_b   1.000
_cell.length_c   1.000
_cell.angle_alpha   90.00
_cell.angle_beta   90.00
_cell.angle_gamma   90.00
#
_symmetry.space_group_name_H-M   'P 1'
#
loop_
_entity.id
_entity.type
_entity.pdbx_description
1 polymer ?
#
loop_
_entity_poly.entity_id
_entity_poly.type
_entity_poly.pdbx_seq_one_letter_code
_entity_poly.pdbx_strand_id
1 'polypeptide(L)'
;MLLLIVTMNDKGDFQPFSFQVSELESAFEVLNSIASSGDVLVNIDLMDNGQCFSLPAEAFDGEPIRPHVDELEKVWQALLNKPVNQLSINHQMLALYSERLRETYQLRIDWLELAIIDTNAHIQELPRGTNWESRCVRLELQLTKYRWQLEQAQAGQRRVCERLAPYMDCE
;
A
#
# COMPACT_ATOMS: atom_id res chain seq x y z
N MET A 1 26.64 -6.83 19.49
CA MET A 1 25.46 -7.08 20.33
C MET A 1 25.88 -7.81 21.61
N LEU A 2 25.12 -7.70 22.68
CA LEU A 2 25.33 -8.42 23.94
C LEU A 2 24.10 -9.28 24.24
N LEU A 3 24.31 -10.58 24.42
CA LEU A 3 23.27 -11.53 24.79
C LEU A 3 23.36 -11.82 26.29
N LEU A 4 22.25 -11.64 26.99
CA LEU A 4 22.09 -11.94 28.41
C LEU A 4 21.10 -13.10 28.54
N ILE A 5 21.48 -14.13 29.29
CA ILE A 5 20.70 -15.37 29.38
C ILE A 5 20.59 -15.74 30.85
N VAL A 6 19.43 -16.23 31.26
CA VAL A 6 19.27 -16.98 32.51
C VAL A 6 18.81 -18.37 32.13
N THR A 7 19.58 -19.38 32.50
CA THR A 7 19.19 -20.79 32.35
C THR A 7 18.81 -21.38 33.70
N MET A 8 18.08 -22.49 33.68
CA MET A 8 17.81 -23.34 34.82
C MET A 8 18.32 -24.75 34.50
N ASN A 9 19.20 -25.25 35.35
CA ASN A 9 19.75 -26.60 35.21
C ASN A 9 18.77 -27.67 35.75
N ASP A 10 19.12 -28.94 35.58
CA ASP A 10 18.34 -30.10 36.07
C ASP A 10 18.07 -30.10 37.59
N LYS A 11 18.84 -29.32 38.37
CA LYS A 11 18.68 -29.19 39.82
C LYS A 11 17.73 -28.06 40.21
N GLY A 12 17.27 -27.27 39.23
CA GLY A 12 16.46 -26.07 39.45
C GLY A 12 17.26 -24.83 39.83
N ASP A 13 18.60 -24.87 39.72
CA ASP A 13 19.44 -23.71 40.00
C ASP A 13 19.48 -22.78 38.78
N PHE A 14 19.28 -21.49 39.03
CA PHE A 14 19.36 -20.46 37.99
C PHE A 14 20.78 -19.99 37.78
N GLN A 15 21.22 -19.92 36.52
CA GLN A 15 22.56 -19.47 36.16
C GLN A 15 22.49 -18.34 35.13
N PRO A 16 22.98 -17.13 35.47
CA PRO A 16 23.08 -16.04 34.52
C PRO A 16 24.34 -16.19 33.66
N PHE A 17 24.20 -15.92 32.37
CA PHE A 17 25.28 -15.86 31.40
C PHE A 17 25.20 -14.58 30.57
N SER A 18 26.36 -14.15 30.07
CA SER A 18 26.45 -13.01 29.16
C SER A 18 27.53 -13.25 28.12
N PHE A 19 27.20 -13.03 26.85
CA PHE A 19 28.14 -13.22 25.74
C PHE A 19 28.04 -12.07 24.76
N GLN A 20 29.21 -11.64 24.26
CA GLN A 20 29.25 -10.70 23.14
C GLN A 20 29.15 -11.48 21.84
N VAL A 21 28.20 -11.09 21.00
CA VAL A 21 27.92 -11.74 19.72
C VAL A 21 28.00 -10.71 18.59
N SER A 22 28.62 -11.12 17.48
CA SER A 22 28.80 -10.29 16.28
C SER A 22 27.63 -10.40 15.32
N GLU A 23 26.94 -11.54 15.32
CA GLU A 23 25.85 -11.88 14.40
C GLU A 23 24.67 -12.45 15.19
N LEU A 24 23.46 -12.19 14.72
CA LEU A 24 22.23 -12.64 15.39
C LEU A 24 22.06 -14.15 15.28
N GLU A 25 22.41 -14.71 14.12
CA GLU A 25 22.38 -16.13 13.81
C GLU A 25 23.28 -16.90 14.78
N SER A 26 24.48 -16.38 15.03
CA SER A 26 25.41 -16.95 16.01
C SER A 26 24.83 -16.92 17.43
N ALA A 27 24.09 -15.86 17.79
CA ALA A 27 23.42 -15.75 19.07
C ALA A 27 22.33 -16.83 19.24
N PHE A 28 21.54 -17.05 18.20
CA PHE A 28 20.48 -18.06 18.20
C PHE A 28 21.02 -19.49 18.24
N GLU A 29 22.13 -19.77 17.54
CA GLU A 29 22.81 -21.07 17.63
C GLU A 29 23.33 -21.36 19.04
N VAL A 30 23.82 -20.35 19.77
CA VAL A 30 24.21 -20.52 21.19
C VAL A 30 23.01 -20.89 22.05
N LEU A 31 21.86 -20.23 21.85
CA LEU A 31 20.64 -20.51 22.61
C LEU A 31 20.10 -21.92 22.32
N ASN A 32 20.06 -22.34 21.05
CA ASN A 32 19.66 -23.69 20.70
C ASN A 32 20.66 -24.73 21.20
N SER A 33 21.97 -24.44 21.21
CA SER A 33 22.96 -25.33 21.80
C SER A 33 22.69 -25.56 23.29
N ILE A 34 22.39 -24.48 24.04
CA ILE A 34 22.00 -24.57 25.45
C ILE A 34 20.74 -25.44 25.61
N ALA A 35 19.66 -25.15 24.87
CA ALA A 35 18.43 -25.94 24.93
C ALA A 35 18.67 -27.44 24.58
N SER A 36 19.50 -27.73 23.57
CA SER A 36 19.82 -29.09 23.14
C SER A 36 20.64 -29.89 24.17
N SER A 37 21.38 -29.19 25.05
CA SER A 37 22.12 -29.80 26.15
C SER A 37 21.25 -30.20 27.35
N GLY A 38 19.97 -29.80 27.34
CA GLY A 38 18.98 -30.11 28.38
C GLY A 38 18.73 -28.97 29.37
N ASP A 39 19.52 -27.90 29.33
CA ASP A 39 19.27 -26.71 30.15
C ASP A 39 18.02 -25.95 29.67
N VAL A 40 17.22 -25.47 30.61
CA VAL A 40 16.01 -24.70 30.30
C VAL A 40 16.34 -23.22 30.22
N LEU A 41 16.07 -22.59 29.08
CA LEU A 41 16.16 -21.13 28.93
C LEU A 41 14.98 -20.47 29.66
N VAL A 42 15.27 -19.56 30.59
CA VAL A 42 14.27 -18.90 31.45
C VAL A 42 14.04 -17.46 31.03
N ASN A 43 15.12 -16.72 30.80
CA ASN A 43 15.06 -15.35 30.31
C ASN A 43 16.18 -15.11 29.31
N ILE A 44 15.88 -14.37 28.26
CA ILE A 44 16.82 -14.06 27.18
C ILE A 44 16.62 -12.61 26.80
N ASP A 45 17.67 -11.81 26.98
CA ASP A 45 17.68 -10.40 26.61
C ASP A 45 18.83 -10.13 25.65
N LEU A 46 18.52 -9.54 24.50
CA LEU A 46 19.49 -9.11 23.50
C LEU A 46 19.62 -7.61 23.54
N MET A 47 20.82 -7.13 23.86
CA MET A 47 21.17 -5.72 23.77
C MET A 47 21.89 -5.42 22.45
N ASP A 48 21.30 -4.53 21.66
CA ASP A 48 21.90 -4.01 20.45
C ASP A 48 21.68 -2.50 20.30
N ASN A 49 22.74 -1.76 19.97
CA ASN A 49 22.70 -0.31 19.76
C ASN A 49 21.98 0.49 20.88
N GLY A 50 22.14 0.06 22.13
CA GLY A 50 21.52 0.68 23.31
C GLY A 50 20.04 0.32 23.52
N GLN A 51 19.47 -0.53 22.67
CA GLN A 51 18.13 -1.08 22.83
C GLN A 51 18.23 -2.49 23.42
N CYS A 52 17.25 -2.86 24.24
CA CYS A 52 17.14 -4.18 24.84
C CYS A 52 15.89 -4.86 24.29
N PHE A 53 16.05 -6.08 23.77
CA PHE A 53 15.00 -6.90 23.21
C PHE A 53 14.89 -8.18 24.03
N SER A 54 13.74 -8.38 24.67
CA SER A 54 13.45 -9.67 25.29
C SER A 54 13.07 -10.67 24.20
N LEU A 55 13.74 -11.81 24.18
CA LEU A 55 13.50 -12.88 23.21
C LEU A 55 12.64 -13.98 23.85
N PRO A 56 11.70 -14.57 23.09
CA PRO A 56 10.87 -15.66 23.59
C PRO A 56 11.74 -16.91 23.83
N ALA A 57 11.89 -17.31 25.09
CA ALA A 57 12.71 -18.48 25.45
C ALA A 57 12.16 -19.78 24.86
N GLU A 58 10.85 -19.83 24.63
CA GLU A 58 10.12 -20.97 24.09
C GLU A 58 10.39 -21.18 22.58
N ALA A 59 10.98 -20.19 21.91
CA ALA A 59 11.34 -20.27 20.50
C ALA A 59 12.66 -21.03 20.24
N PHE A 60 13.38 -21.41 21.30
CA PHE A 60 14.65 -22.10 21.21
C PHE A 60 14.49 -23.54 21.73
N ASP A 61 14.17 -24.45 20.80
CA ASP A 61 13.85 -25.85 21.07
C ASP A 61 15.05 -26.80 20.95
N GLY A 62 16.21 -26.26 20.59
CA GLY A 62 17.44 -27.02 20.40
C GLY A 62 17.70 -27.42 18.94
N GLU A 63 16.78 -27.16 18.02
CA GLU A 63 17.02 -27.40 16.60
C GLU A 63 17.89 -26.28 15.98
N PRO A 64 18.81 -26.59 15.06
CA PRO A 64 19.64 -25.57 14.40
C PRO A 64 18.78 -24.58 13.59
N ILE A 65 18.94 -23.28 13.81
CA ILE A 65 18.12 -22.26 13.12
C ILE A 65 18.77 -21.80 11.81
N ARG A 66 20.10 -21.87 11.73
CA ARG A 66 20.88 -21.37 10.59
C ARG A 66 20.45 -21.95 9.24
N PRO A 67 20.16 -23.25 9.09
CA PRO A 67 19.69 -23.79 7.81
C PRO A 67 18.41 -23.11 7.30
N HIS A 68 17.49 -22.78 8.22
CA HIS A 68 16.23 -22.12 7.89
C HIS A 68 16.45 -20.65 7.50
N VAL A 69 17.35 -19.95 8.21
CA VAL A 69 17.71 -18.57 7.87
C VAL A 69 18.38 -18.50 6.50
N ASP A 70 19.33 -19.41 6.21
CA ASP A 70 20.03 -19.47 4.93
C ASP A 70 19.06 -19.79 3.77
N GLU A 71 18.07 -20.65 3.98
CA GLU A 71 17.04 -20.95 2.98
C GLU A 71 16.15 -19.72 2.73
N LEU A 72 15.72 -19.05 3.80
CA LEU A 72 14.92 -17.83 3.71
C LEU A 72 15.69 -16.73 2.96
N GLU A 73 16.98 -16.56 3.25
CA GLU A 73 17.84 -15.61 2.55
C GLU A 73 17.88 -15.91 1.05
N LYS A 74 18.08 -17.17 0.65
CA LYS A 74 18.08 -17.57 -0.77
C LYS A 74 16.76 -17.25 -1.45
N VAL A 75 15.64 -17.51 -0.79
CA VAL A 75 14.30 -17.18 -1.32
C VAL A 75 14.16 -15.68 -1.52
N TRP A 76 14.54 -14.87 -0.55
CA TRP A 76 14.48 -13.41 -0.65
C TRP A 76 15.40 -12.87 -1.73
N GLN A 77 16.66 -13.33 -1.80
CA GLN A 77 17.59 -12.93 -2.85
C GLN A 77 17.03 -13.28 -4.23
N ALA A 78 16.44 -14.46 -4.40
CA ALA A 78 15.80 -14.85 -5.66
C ALA A 78 14.61 -13.97 -6.03
N LEU A 79 13.83 -13.49 -5.05
CA LEU A 79 12.72 -12.56 -5.29
C LEU A 79 13.22 -11.16 -5.64
N LEU A 80 14.23 -10.65 -4.92
CA LEU A 80 14.79 -9.31 -5.11
C LEU A 80 15.61 -9.19 -6.39
N ASN A 81 16.23 -10.29 -6.84
CA ASN A 81 17.01 -10.33 -8.08
C ASN A 81 16.16 -10.54 -9.34
N LYS A 82 14.85 -10.78 -9.20
CA LYS A 82 13.97 -10.77 -10.37
C LYS A 82 13.86 -9.34 -10.88
N PRO A 83 14.26 -9.05 -12.12
CA PRO A 83 14.05 -7.74 -12.70
C PRO A 83 12.54 -7.49 -12.73
N VAL A 84 12.08 -6.57 -11.89
CA VAL A 84 10.74 -6.02 -12.04
C VAL A 84 10.74 -5.34 -13.40
N ASN A 85 9.94 -5.85 -14.34
CA ASN A 85 9.74 -5.18 -15.62
C ASN A 85 8.92 -3.90 -15.36
N GLN A 86 9.57 -2.90 -14.79
CA GLN A 86 8.98 -1.64 -14.34
C GLN A 86 8.26 -0.95 -15.50
N LEU A 87 8.74 -1.14 -16.73
CA LEU A 87 8.06 -0.67 -17.94
C LEU A 87 6.69 -1.33 -18.12
N SER A 88 6.58 -2.65 -17.94
CA SER A 88 5.32 -3.39 -18.03
C SER A 88 4.34 -3.01 -16.92
N ILE A 89 4.81 -2.89 -15.67
CA ILE A 89 3.96 -2.50 -14.54
C ILE A 89 3.50 -1.05 -14.66
N ASN A 90 4.41 -0.12 -15.00
CA ASN A 90 4.04 1.28 -15.18
C ASN A 90 3.07 1.44 -16.36
N HIS A 91 3.26 0.69 -17.44
CA HIS A 91 2.35 0.72 -18.59
C HIS A 91 0.96 0.18 -18.24
N GLN A 92 0.87 -0.94 -17.53
CA GLN A 92 -0.42 -1.48 -17.04
C GLN A 92 -1.12 -0.51 -16.09
N MET A 93 -0.39 0.10 -15.15
CA MET A 93 -0.95 1.08 -14.23
C MET A 93 -1.42 2.34 -14.96
N LEU A 94 -0.64 2.84 -15.92
CA LEU A 94 -1.03 4.01 -16.74
C LEU A 94 -2.27 3.72 -17.58
N ALA A 95 -2.37 2.54 -18.18
CA ALA A 95 -3.56 2.11 -18.92
C ALA A 95 -4.80 2.09 -18.02
N LEU A 96 -4.73 1.40 -16.87
CA LEU A 96 -5.84 1.31 -15.89
C LEU A 96 -6.27 2.68 -15.36
N TYR A 97 -5.33 3.55 -14.96
CA TYR A 97 -5.66 4.87 -14.45
C TYR A 97 -6.31 5.75 -15.51
N SER A 98 -5.83 5.66 -16.75
CA SER A 98 -6.33 6.49 -17.83
C SER A 98 -7.71 6.02 -18.31
N GLU A 99 -7.97 4.72 -18.29
CA GLU A 99 -9.32 4.17 -18.53
C GLU A 99 -10.31 4.64 -17.47
N ARG A 100 -9.96 4.52 -16.18
CA ARG A 100 -10.81 5.02 -15.09
C ARG A 100 -11.05 6.53 -15.18
N LEU A 101 -10.05 7.28 -15.61
CA LEU A 101 -10.18 8.72 -15.81
C LEU A 101 -11.10 9.04 -17.00
N ARG A 102 -11.04 8.27 -18.09
CA ARG A 102 -11.95 8.37 -19.23
C ARG A 102 -13.40 8.13 -18.81
N GLU A 103 -13.65 7.09 -18.01
CA GLU A 103 -14.99 6.79 -17.45
C GLU A 103 -15.50 7.93 -16.57
N THR A 104 -14.62 8.47 -15.72
CA THR A 104 -14.97 9.60 -14.84
C THR A 104 -15.38 10.84 -15.64
N TYR A 105 -14.66 11.15 -16.73
CA TYR A 105 -15.05 12.23 -17.63
C TYR A 105 -16.37 11.94 -18.34
N GLN A 106 -16.59 10.71 -18.80
CA GLN A 106 -17.83 10.32 -19.47
C GLN A 106 -19.04 10.50 -18.56
N LEU A 107 -18.99 9.94 -17.35
CA LEU A 107 -20.07 10.11 -16.35
C LEU A 107 -20.38 11.59 -16.07
N ARG A 108 -19.33 12.42 -15.99
CA ARG A 108 -19.49 13.86 -15.77
C ARG A 108 -20.12 14.56 -16.97
N ILE A 109 -19.75 14.18 -18.19
CA ILE A 109 -20.33 14.70 -19.44
C ILE A 109 -21.82 14.34 -19.48
N ASP A 110 -22.16 13.06 -19.29
CA ASP A 110 -23.54 12.58 -19.32
C ASP A 110 -24.41 13.32 -18.28
N TRP A 111 -23.89 13.50 -17.07
CA TRP A 111 -24.59 14.24 -16.01
C TRP A 111 -24.80 15.72 -16.37
N LEU A 112 -23.79 16.38 -16.96
CA LEU A 112 -23.88 17.78 -17.37
C LEU A 112 -24.87 17.97 -18.52
N GLU A 113 -24.89 17.05 -19.49
CA GLU A 113 -25.83 17.06 -20.60
C GLU A 113 -27.27 16.91 -20.09
N LEU A 114 -27.52 15.97 -19.19
CA LEU A 114 -28.82 15.79 -18.56
C LEU A 114 -29.24 17.04 -17.77
N ALA A 115 -28.34 17.60 -16.94
CA ALA A 115 -28.63 18.81 -16.17
C ALA A 115 -28.96 20.02 -17.06
N ILE A 116 -28.32 20.13 -18.24
CA ILE A 116 -28.65 21.16 -19.24
C ILE A 116 -30.05 20.92 -19.81
N ILE A 117 -30.41 19.68 -20.16
CA ILE A 117 -31.74 19.33 -20.68
C ILE A 117 -32.81 19.68 -19.64
N ASP A 118 -32.66 19.21 -18.41
CA ASP A 118 -33.61 19.42 -17.31
C ASP A 118 -33.79 20.91 -16.99
N THR A 119 -32.69 21.66 -16.95
CA THR A 119 -32.74 23.10 -16.66
C THR A 119 -33.43 23.87 -17.80
N ASN A 120 -33.18 23.50 -19.06
CA ASN A 120 -33.88 24.11 -20.21
C ASN A 120 -35.38 23.81 -20.16
N ALA A 121 -35.77 22.56 -19.89
CA ALA A 121 -37.18 22.19 -19.73
C ALA A 121 -37.84 23.01 -18.61
N HIS A 122 -37.15 23.16 -17.47
CA HIS A 122 -37.64 23.95 -16.35
C HIS A 122 -37.84 25.44 -16.69
N ILE A 123 -36.97 26.03 -17.52
CA ILE A 123 -37.16 27.41 -18.01
C ILE A 123 -38.40 27.51 -18.90
N GLN A 124 -38.64 26.53 -19.78
CA GLN A 124 -39.79 26.54 -20.70
C GLN A 124 -41.13 26.37 -19.97
N GLU A 125 -41.15 25.57 -18.91
CA GLU A 125 -42.34 25.29 -18.11
C GLU A 125 -42.63 26.36 -17.05
N LEU A 126 -41.74 27.33 -16.87
CA LEU A 126 -41.83 28.29 -15.77
C LEU A 126 -43.04 29.22 -15.94
N PRO A 127 -43.98 29.26 -14.97
CA PRO A 127 -45.16 30.13 -15.08
C PRO A 127 -44.75 31.61 -15.02
N ARG A 128 -45.33 32.42 -15.93
CA ARG A 128 -45.11 33.87 -16.01
C ARG A 128 -45.83 34.62 -14.88
N GLY A 129 -45.26 34.55 -13.68
CA GLY A 129 -45.71 35.29 -12.49
C GLY A 129 -44.84 36.50 -12.16
N THR A 130 -45.12 37.16 -11.03
CA THR A 130 -44.40 38.37 -10.56
C THR A 130 -42.90 38.19 -10.34
N ASN A 131 -42.42 36.95 -10.22
CA ASN A 131 -41.00 36.63 -10.01
C ASN A 131 -40.37 35.84 -11.17
N TRP A 132 -41.01 35.79 -12.34
CA TRP A 132 -40.56 34.96 -13.47
C TRP A 132 -39.17 35.39 -13.97
N GLU A 133 -38.94 36.69 -14.16
CA GLU A 133 -37.69 37.22 -14.72
C GLU A 133 -36.49 36.87 -13.83
N SER A 134 -36.60 37.10 -12.53
CA SER A 134 -35.53 36.77 -11.59
C SER A 134 -35.25 35.27 -11.49
N ARG A 135 -36.26 34.42 -11.69
CA ARG A 135 -36.09 32.96 -11.73
C ARG A 135 -35.38 32.53 -13.02
N CYS A 136 -35.79 33.08 -14.16
CA CYS A 136 -35.16 32.78 -15.45
C CYS A 136 -33.72 33.21 -15.52
N VAL A 137 -33.38 34.42 -15.09
CA VAL A 137 -31.99 34.89 -15.06
C VAL A 137 -31.09 33.96 -14.24
N ARG A 138 -31.58 33.44 -13.10
CA ARG A 138 -30.80 32.48 -12.30
C ARG A 138 -30.58 31.14 -13.01
N LEU A 139 -31.60 30.63 -13.70
CA LEU A 139 -31.53 29.37 -14.44
C LEU A 139 -30.65 29.51 -15.69
N GLU A 140 -30.69 30.65 -16.38
CA GLU A 140 -29.80 30.96 -17.51
C GLU A 140 -28.34 31.05 -17.08
N LEU A 141 -28.07 31.66 -15.91
CA LEU A 141 -26.73 31.68 -15.34
C LEU A 141 -26.24 30.26 -15.01
N GLN A 142 -27.11 29.42 -14.46
CA GLN A 142 -26.82 28.02 -14.16
C GLN A 142 -26.54 27.22 -15.45
N LEU A 143 -27.32 27.42 -16.52
CA LEU A 143 -27.06 26.84 -17.83
C LEU A 143 -25.71 27.25 -18.40
N THR A 144 -25.36 28.53 -18.31
CA THR A 144 -24.07 29.04 -18.76
C THR A 144 -22.93 28.34 -18.01
N LYS A 145 -23.08 28.15 -16.69
CA LYS A 145 -22.11 27.40 -15.88
C LYS A 145 -22.00 25.94 -16.32
N TYR A 146 -23.13 25.24 -16.54
CA TYR A 146 -23.10 23.84 -16.96
C TYR A 146 -22.46 23.65 -18.34
N ARG A 147 -22.77 24.53 -19.30
CA ARG A 147 -22.15 24.50 -20.64
C ARG A 147 -20.64 24.69 -20.56
N TRP A 148 -20.19 25.67 -19.79
CA TRP A 148 -18.76 25.87 -19.57
C TRP A 148 -18.11 24.64 -18.92
N GLN A 149 -18.75 24.04 -17.91
CA GLN A 149 -18.23 22.82 -17.28
C GLN A 149 -18.20 21.62 -18.24
N LEU A 150 -19.16 21.53 -19.17
CA LEU A 150 -19.23 20.49 -20.18
C LEU A 150 -18.06 20.60 -21.16
N GLU A 151 -17.80 21.80 -21.67
CA GLU A 151 -16.64 22.07 -22.54
C GLU A 151 -15.32 21.69 -21.84
N GLN A 152 -15.17 22.05 -20.56
CA GLN A 152 -13.98 21.67 -19.78
C GLN A 152 -13.85 20.16 -19.61
N ALA A 153 -14.96 19.45 -19.33
CA ALA A 153 -14.96 18.00 -19.20
C ALA A 153 -14.59 17.31 -20.52
N GLN A 154 -15.17 17.75 -21.65
CA GLN A 154 -14.86 17.24 -22.99
C GLN A 154 -13.41 17.53 -23.40
N ALA A 155 -12.88 18.71 -23.10
CA ALA A 155 -11.46 19.03 -23.31
C ALA A 155 -10.54 18.18 -22.42
N GLY A 156 -10.96 17.91 -21.18
CA GLY A 156 -10.28 16.97 -20.28
C GLY A 156 -10.21 15.57 -20.86
N GLN A 157 -11.34 15.02 -21.29
CA GLN A 157 -11.44 13.69 -21.89
C GLN A 157 -10.58 13.56 -23.15
N ARG A 158 -10.63 14.53 -24.06
CA ARG A 158 -9.79 14.54 -25.28
C ARG A 158 -8.30 14.45 -24.96
N ARG A 159 -7.81 15.24 -24.00
CA ARG A 159 -6.41 15.18 -23.56
C ARG A 159 -6.01 13.81 -22.98
N VAL A 160 -6.93 13.14 -22.29
CA VAL A 160 -6.69 11.78 -21.78
C VAL A 160 -6.59 10.78 -22.93
N CYS A 161 -7.51 10.85 -23.90
CA CYS A 161 -7.49 9.98 -25.07
C CYS A 161 -6.24 10.21 -25.94
N GLU A 162 -5.84 11.46 -26.17
CA GLU A 162 -4.62 11.81 -26.93
C GLU A 162 -3.35 11.27 -26.25
N ARG A 163 -3.26 11.36 -24.93
CA ARG A 163 -2.13 10.79 -24.17
C ARG A 163 -2.12 9.27 -24.18
N LEU A 164 -3.30 8.66 -24.32
CA LEU A 164 -3.46 7.20 -24.34
C LEU A 164 -3.23 6.57 -25.71
N ALA A 165 -3.44 7.31 -26.80
CA ALA A 165 -3.34 6.79 -28.16
C ALA A 165 -2.04 6.00 -28.43
N PRO A 166 -0.84 6.45 -28.01
CA PRO A 166 0.40 5.70 -28.23
C PRO A 166 0.47 4.35 -27.51
N TYR A 167 -0.40 4.11 -26.52
CA TYR A 167 -0.42 2.90 -25.72
C TYR A 167 -1.52 1.93 -26.13
N MET A 168 -2.47 2.35 -26.98
CA MET A 168 -3.56 1.49 -27.47
C MET A 168 -3.28 0.90 -28.86
N ASP A 169 -2.33 1.46 -29.63
CA ASP A 169 -1.95 0.99 -30.97
C ASP A 169 -0.79 -0.05 -30.95
N CYS A 170 -0.47 -0.62 -29.79
CA CYS A 170 0.51 -1.72 -29.65
C CYS A 170 -0.20 -3.08 -29.62
N GLU A 171 -0.92 -3.43 -30.69
CA GLU A 171 -1.38 -4.81 -30.96
C GLU A 171 -0.85 -5.30 -32.32
#